data_AF-A0A139SPS2-F1
#
_entry.id   AF-A0A139SPS2-F1
#
_cell.length_a   1.000
_cell.length_b   1.000
_cell.length_c   1.000
_cell.angle_alpha   90.00
_cell.angle_beta   90.00
_cell.angle_gamma   90.00
#
_symmetry.space_group_name_H-M   'P 1'
#
loop_
_entity.id
_entity.type
_entity.pdbx_description
1 polymer ?
#
loop_
_entity_poly.entity_id
_entity_poly.type
_entity_poly.pdbx_seq_one_letter_code
_entity_poly.pdbx_strand_id
1 'polypeptide(L)'
;MQRTAKTLSEALQAAKGFVGLPIENKSTGLVATVSNTNLSKMSSQSASQKSNSLTDHSLAIANLDQLFACAALDQTHPDKRGEPTIIAIHRYIAPMRNSQGQLLTVKMTVKETASSKVPNPIYSVETRKPALGAFA
;
A
#
# COMPACT_ATOMS: atom_id res chain seq x y z
N MET A 1 15.16 3.72 7.17
CA MET A 1 14.97 5.18 7.12
C MET A 1 13.81 5.46 6.18
N GLN A 2 12.84 6.29 6.58
CA GLN A 2 11.69 6.65 5.75
C GLN A 2 12.17 7.48 4.55
N ARG A 3 11.79 7.09 3.34
CA ARG A 3 12.06 7.85 2.10
C ARG A 3 11.17 9.08 2.07
N THR A 4 11.63 10.13 1.39
CA THR A 4 10.87 11.37 1.19
C THR A 4 10.26 11.39 -0.22
N ALA A 5 9.00 11.84 -0.33
CA ALA A 5 8.39 12.21 -1.60
C ALA A 5 7.29 13.25 -1.37
N LYS A 6 7.30 14.32 -2.17
CA LYS A 6 6.28 15.37 -2.20
C LYS A 6 5.40 15.29 -3.44
N THR A 7 5.90 14.66 -4.50
CA THR A 7 5.22 14.50 -5.78
C THR A 7 5.13 13.03 -6.18
N LEU A 8 4.19 12.72 -7.08
CA LEU A 8 4.06 11.36 -7.63
C LEU A 8 5.31 10.94 -8.40
N SER A 9 5.98 11.87 -9.09
CA SER A 9 7.21 11.57 -9.82
C SER A 9 8.33 11.11 -8.87
N GLU A 10 8.53 11.83 -7.76
CA GLU A 10 9.48 11.44 -6.72
C GLU A 10 9.12 10.09 -6.09
N ALA A 11 7.83 9.87 -5.84
CA ALA A 11 7.34 8.62 -5.27
C ALA A 11 7.61 7.42 -6.19
N LEU A 12 7.34 7.57 -7.49
CA LEU A 12 7.62 6.54 -8.49
C LEU A 12 9.12 6.28 -8.64
N GLN A 13 9.95 7.33 -8.58
CA GLN A 13 11.40 7.18 -8.61
C GLN A 13 11.93 6.41 -7.39
N ALA A 14 11.40 6.70 -6.19
CA ALA A 14 11.73 5.96 -4.98
C ALA A 14 11.25 4.49 -5.05
N ALA A 15 10.06 4.27 -5.62
CA ALA A 15 9.46 2.95 -5.71
C ALA A 15 10.24 1.97 -6.58
N LYS A 16 11.02 2.46 -7.56
CA LYS A 16 11.92 1.62 -8.39
C LYS A 16 12.83 0.70 -7.57
N GLY A 17 13.19 1.08 -6.34
CA GLY A 17 14.02 0.27 -5.46
C GLY A 17 13.36 -1.01 -4.94
N PHE A 18 12.02 -1.15 -5.05
CA PHE A 18 11.29 -2.33 -4.59
C PHE A 18 10.30 -2.91 -5.61
N VAL A 19 10.17 -2.31 -6.79
CA VAL A 19 9.33 -2.88 -7.86
C VAL A 19 9.85 -4.26 -8.25
N GLY A 20 8.93 -5.23 -8.31
CA GLY A 20 9.21 -6.62 -8.68
C GLY A 20 9.90 -7.43 -7.59
N LEU A 21 10.28 -6.82 -6.47
CA LEU A 21 10.88 -7.53 -5.35
C LEU A 21 9.81 -8.14 -4.44
N PRO A 22 10.06 -9.32 -3.83
CA PRO A 22 9.20 -9.86 -2.80
C PRO A 22 9.28 -9.00 -1.53
N ILE A 23 8.13 -8.70 -0.96
CA ILE A 23 8.00 -7.92 0.28
C ILE A 23 7.17 -8.78 1.24
N GLU A 24 7.78 -9.22 2.33
CA GLU A 24 7.11 -10.01 3.36
C GLU A 24 6.46 -9.11 4.41
N ASN A 25 5.17 -9.34 4.69
CA ASN A 25 4.54 -8.77 5.87
C ASN A 25 4.94 -9.58 7.12
N LYS A 26 5.57 -8.93 8.08
CA LYS A 26 6.10 -9.60 9.29
C LYS A 26 5.02 -10.14 10.23
N SER A 27 3.79 -9.62 10.16
CA SER A 27 2.69 -10.04 11.05
C SER A 27 1.93 -11.25 10.52
N THR A 28 1.83 -11.41 9.19
CA THR A 28 1.05 -12.47 8.55
C THR A 28 1.90 -13.49 7.79
N GLY A 29 3.17 -13.18 7.50
CA GLY A 29 4.03 -13.98 6.61
C GLY A 29 3.66 -13.88 5.12
N LEU A 30 2.66 -13.07 4.75
CA LEU A 30 2.25 -12.92 3.35
C LEU A 30 3.34 -12.20 2.55
N VAL A 31 3.85 -12.87 1.51
CA VAL A 31 4.78 -12.27 0.55
C VAL A 31 3.99 -11.63 -0.58
N ALA A 32 4.15 -10.32 -0.75
CA ALA A 32 3.49 -9.51 -1.76
C ALA A 32 4.49 -8.86 -2.72
N THR A 33 3.99 -8.35 -3.84
CA THR A 33 4.81 -7.65 -4.83
C THR A 33 4.15 -6.36 -5.32
N VAL A 34 4.98 -5.45 -5.83
CA VAL A 34 4.53 -4.23 -6.50
C VAL A 34 5.04 -4.24 -7.93
N SER A 35 4.14 -4.12 -8.90
CA SER A 35 4.49 -3.99 -10.33
C SER A 35 4.41 -2.54 -10.79
N ASN A 36 5.06 -2.22 -11.91
CA ASN A 36 4.89 -0.92 -12.57
C ASN A 36 3.42 -0.62 -12.90
N THR A 37 2.66 -1.64 -13.32
CA THR A 37 1.22 -1.49 -13.59
C THR A 37 0.44 -1.11 -12.34
N ASN A 38 0.78 -1.69 -11.18
CA ASN A 38 0.14 -1.33 -9.91
C ASN A 38 0.53 0.09 -9.49
N LEU A 39 1.80 0.48 -9.65
CA LEU A 39 2.23 1.85 -9.39
C LEU A 39 1.49 2.87 -10.25
N SER A 40 1.34 2.64 -11.57
CA SER A 40 0.58 3.52 -12.45
C SER A 40 -0.88 3.67 -12.02
N LYS A 41 -1.49 2.60 -11.49
CA LYS A 41 -2.84 2.67 -10.91
C LYS A 41 -2.86 3.50 -9.62
N MET A 42 -1.88 3.28 -8.74
CA MET A 42 -1.75 4.03 -7.49
C MET A 42 -1.44 5.52 -7.72
N SER A 43 -0.74 5.87 -8.80
CA SER A 43 -0.42 7.26 -9.16
C SER A 43 -1.51 7.95 -10.01
N SER A 44 -2.63 7.28 -10.28
CA SER A 44 -3.73 7.90 -11.03
C SER A 44 -4.43 8.99 -10.21
N GLN A 45 -5.05 9.96 -10.89
CA GLN A 45 -5.79 11.04 -10.25
C GLN A 45 -6.91 10.52 -9.33
N SER A 46 -7.62 9.47 -9.76
CA SER A 46 -8.69 8.86 -8.96
C SER A 46 -8.18 8.15 -7.71
N ALA A 47 -6.93 7.67 -7.72
CA ALA A 47 -6.30 7.09 -6.54
C ALA A 47 -5.84 8.19 -5.57
N SER A 48 -5.20 9.25 -6.06
CA SER A 48 -4.71 10.34 -5.19
C SER A 48 -5.84 11.12 -4.51
N GLN A 49 -7.01 11.24 -5.14
CA GLN A 49 -8.20 11.87 -4.56
C GLN A 49 -8.81 11.13 -3.36
N LYS A 50 -8.46 9.84 -3.16
CA LYS A 50 -8.93 9.06 -1.99
C LYS A 50 -8.08 9.26 -0.75
N SER A 51 -6.95 9.94 -0.90
CA SER A 51 -6.00 10.23 0.16
C SER A 51 -6.22 11.63 0.74
N ASN A 52 -5.73 11.84 1.96
CA ASN A 52 -5.85 13.14 2.66
C ASN A 52 -5.21 14.29 1.86
N SER A 53 -4.08 14.04 1.22
CA SER A 53 -3.44 14.98 0.31
C SER A 53 -2.57 14.23 -0.72
N LEU A 54 -2.27 14.89 -1.84
CA LEU A 54 -1.38 14.35 -2.87
C LEU A 54 0.04 14.08 -2.32
N THR A 55 0.52 14.94 -1.43
CA THR A 55 1.84 14.83 -0.80
C THR A 55 1.88 13.63 0.13
N ASP A 56 0.87 13.44 0.99
CA ASP A 56 0.78 12.28 1.88
C ASP A 56 0.68 10.97 1.06
N HIS A 57 -0.11 10.99 -0.01
CA HIS A 57 -0.23 9.86 -0.92
C HIS A 57 1.09 9.50 -1.60
N SER A 58 1.82 10.51 -2.08
CA SER A 58 3.14 10.34 -2.69
C SER A 58 4.14 9.75 -1.68
N LEU A 59 4.13 10.25 -0.44
CA LEU A 59 4.96 9.73 0.64
C LEU A 59 4.65 8.26 0.96
N ALA A 60 3.36 7.88 0.96
CA ALA A 60 2.95 6.50 1.18
C ALA A 60 3.43 5.56 0.05
N ILE A 61 3.29 5.97 -1.22
CA ILE A 61 3.82 5.20 -2.37
C ILE A 61 5.33 5.01 -2.25
N ALA A 62 6.08 6.06 -1.90
CA ALA A 62 7.54 5.99 -1.78
C ALA A 62 8.03 5.02 -0.68
N ASN A 63 7.18 4.69 0.29
CA ASN A 63 7.50 3.86 1.44
C ASN A 63 6.67 2.56 1.49
N LEU A 64 6.02 2.18 0.38
CA LEU A 64 5.03 1.10 0.35
C LEU A 64 5.62 -0.25 0.81
N ASP A 65 6.88 -0.52 0.50
CA ASP A 65 7.62 -1.69 0.96
C ASP A 65 7.72 -1.75 2.49
N GLN A 66 8.19 -0.67 3.12
CA GLN A 66 8.35 -0.59 4.56
C GLN A 66 7.00 -0.58 5.28
N LEU A 67 6.02 0.11 4.71
CA LEU A 67 4.66 0.18 5.25
C LEU A 67 4.00 -1.19 5.22
N PHE A 68 4.06 -1.90 4.08
CA PHE A 68 3.50 -3.24 3.99
C PHE A 68 4.21 -4.22 4.91
N ALA A 69 5.55 -4.19 5.00
CA ALA A 69 6.31 -5.09 5.84
C ALA A 69 5.93 -5.01 7.33
N CYS A 70 5.50 -3.83 7.81
CA CYS A 70 5.14 -3.57 9.19
C CYS A 70 3.63 -3.38 9.42
N ALA A 71 2.79 -3.60 8.40
CA ALA A 71 1.35 -3.38 8.51
C ALA A 71 0.65 -4.47 9.32
N ALA A 72 -0.44 -4.09 10.00
CA ALA A 72 -1.38 -5.03 10.60
C ALA A 72 -2.49 -5.40 9.60
N LEU A 73 -2.95 -6.65 9.63
CA LEU A 73 -4.11 -7.08 8.87
C LEU A 73 -5.40 -6.55 9.54
N ASP A 74 -6.15 -5.72 8.82
CA ASP A 74 -7.41 -5.08 9.25
C ASP A 74 -8.61 -5.94 8.88
N GLN A 75 -8.66 -6.42 7.63
CA GLN A 75 -9.79 -7.18 7.12
C GLN A 75 -9.38 -8.15 6.01
N THR A 76 -10.07 -9.29 5.93
CA THR A 76 -10.02 -10.20 4.79
C THR A 76 -11.43 -10.46 4.28
N HIS A 77 -11.61 -10.47 2.95
CA HIS A 77 -12.88 -10.81 2.31
C HIS A 77 -12.66 -11.42 0.92
N PRO A 78 -13.60 -12.22 0.38
CA PRO A 78 -13.51 -12.72 -0.99
C PRO A 78 -13.59 -11.57 -2.01
N ASP A 79 -13.12 -11.81 -3.24
CA ASP A 79 -13.33 -10.86 -4.33
C ASP A 79 -14.83 -10.73 -4.64
N LYS A 80 -15.33 -9.49 -4.71
CA LYS A 80 -16.77 -9.23 -4.91
C LYS A 80 -17.29 -9.71 -6.27
N ARG A 81 -16.41 -9.85 -7.27
CA ARG A 81 -16.76 -10.32 -8.61
C ARG A 81 -16.52 -11.82 -8.78
N GLY A 82 -16.04 -12.50 -7.73
CA GLY A 82 -15.75 -13.93 -7.77
C GLY A 82 -14.63 -14.28 -8.74
N GLU A 83 -13.66 -13.38 -8.95
CA GLU A 83 -12.53 -13.64 -9.82
C GLU A 83 -11.78 -14.92 -9.39
N PRO A 84 -11.79 -16.02 -10.19
CA PRO A 84 -11.30 -17.33 -9.74
C PRO A 84 -9.81 -17.36 -9.42
N THR A 85 -9.05 -16.39 -9.94
CA THR A 85 -7.61 -16.27 -9.71
C THR A 85 -7.25 -15.57 -8.39
N ILE A 86 -8.24 -14.98 -7.71
CA ILE A 86 -8.09 -14.29 -6.42
C ILE A 86 -8.64 -15.18 -5.32
N ILE A 87 -7.76 -15.58 -4.39
CA ILE A 87 -8.13 -16.34 -3.19
C ILE A 87 -8.85 -15.41 -2.21
N ALA A 88 -8.25 -14.25 -1.92
CA ALA A 88 -8.79 -13.29 -0.97
C ALA A 88 -8.33 -11.87 -1.28
N ILE A 89 -9.06 -10.89 -0.73
CA ILE A 89 -8.66 -9.49 -0.68
C ILE A 89 -8.34 -9.16 0.78
N HIS A 90 -7.10 -8.76 1.02
CA HIS A 90 -6.64 -8.32 2.33
C HIS A 90 -6.54 -6.79 2.40
N ARG A 91 -7.01 -6.23 3.50
CA ARG A 91 -6.83 -4.83 3.88
C ARG A 91 -5.82 -4.78 5.00
N TYR A 92 -4.73 -4.06 4.74
CA TYR A 92 -3.67 -3.82 5.70
C TYR A 92 -3.68 -2.36 6.12
N ILE A 93 -3.31 -2.09 7.37
CA ILE A 93 -3.15 -0.74 7.91
C ILE A 93 -1.76 -0.56 8.52
N ALA A 94 -1.16 0.60 8.26
CA ALA A 94 0.13 0.96 8.85
C ALA A 94 0.12 2.45 9.27
N PRO A 95 0.78 2.80 10.38
CA PRO A 95 1.01 4.20 10.73
C PRO A 95 2.08 4.81 9.82
N MET A 96 1.92 6.09 9.48
CA MET A 96 2.94 6.88 8.80
C MET A 96 2.93 8.31 9.33
N ARG A 97 4.10 8.91 9.56
CA ARG A 97 4.19 10.36 9.80
C ARG A 97 4.37 11.08 8.47
N ASN A 98 3.62 12.16 8.27
CA ASN A 98 3.83 13.04 7.12
C ASN A 98 4.99 14.03 7.36
N SER A 99 5.27 14.87 6.36
CA SER A 99 6.34 15.88 6.41
C SER A 99 6.12 16.96 7.48
N GLN A 100 4.90 17.10 8.00
CA GLN A 100 4.55 18.01 9.09
C GLN A 100 4.56 17.31 10.47
N GLY A 101 4.97 16.04 10.53
CA GLY A 101 5.01 15.25 11.76
C GLY A 101 3.66 14.67 12.20
N GLN A 102 2.58 14.93 11.45
CA GLN A 102 1.25 14.41 11.75
C GLN A 102 1.19 12.91 11.49
N LEU A 103 0.58 12.19 12.43
CA LEU A 103 0.31 10.76 12.26
C LEU A 103 -0.83 10.56 11.27
N LEU A 104 -0.67 9.60 10.36
CA LEU A 104 -1.64 9.18 9.37
C LEU A 104 -1.82 7.66 9.45
N THR A 105 -2.99 7.19 9.03
CA THR A 105 -3.24 5.78 8.76
C THR A 105 -3.13 5.54 7.26
N VAL A 106 -2.25 4.64 6.86
CA VAL A 106 -2.12 4.18 5.48
C VAL A 106 -2.88 2.88 5.33
N LYS A 107 -3.87 2.84 4.43
CA LYS A 107 -4.60 1.62 4.07
C LYS A 107 -4.02 1.05 2.78
N MET A 108 -3.72 -0.24 2.79
CA MET A 108 -3.21 -0.98 1.63
C MET A 108 -4.16 -2.11 1.29
N THR A 109 -4.34 -2.35 0.00
CA THR A 109 -5.11 -3.51 -0.49
C THR A 109 -4.16 -4.47 -1.14
N VAL A 110 -4.16 -5.72 -0.70
CA VAL A 110 -3.41 -6.82 -1.33
C VAL A 110 -4.40 -7.84 -1.84
N LYS A 111 -4.22 -8.28 -3.09
CA LYS A 111 -4.98 -9.42 -3.61
C LYS A 111 -4.15 -10.66 -3.37
N GLU A 112 -4.65 -11.63 -2.63
CA GLU A 112 -4.02 -12.95 -2.57
C GLU A 112 -4.41 -13.74 -3.81
N THR A 113 -3.42 -14.27 -4.53
CA THR A 113 -3.63 -14.90 -5.83
C THR A 113 -3.28 -16.37 -5.80
N ALA A 114 -4.06 -17.19 -6.50
CA ALA A 114 -3.77 -18.63 -6.65
C ALA A 114 -2.57 -18.92 -7.57
N SER A 115 -2.13 -17.94 -8.36
CA SER A 115 -1.03 -18.10 -9.33
C SER A 115 0.29 -17.52 -8.82
N SER A 116 1.38 -18.24 -9.06
CA SER A 116 2.75 -17.79 -8.79
C SER A 116 3.27 -16.73 -9.78
N LYS A 117 2.57 -16.44 -10.88
CA LYS A 117 3.04 -15.50 -11.93
C LYS A 117 3.00 -14.03 -11.50
N VAL A 118 2.02 -13.65 -10.68
CA VAL A 118 1.91 -12.32 -10.09
C VAL A 118 1.57 -12.51 -8.61
N PRO A 119 2.56 -12.89 -7.79
CA PRO A 119 2.30 -13.28 -6.42
C PRO A 119 1.84 -12.06 -5.63
N ASN A 120 0.59 -12.13 -5.20
CA ASN A 120 -0.04 -11.28 -4.21
C ASN A 120 0.20 -9.77 -4.44
N PRO A 121 -0.36 -9.16 -5.50
CA PRO A 121 -0.09 -7.77 -5.80
C PRO A 121 -0.62 -6.83 -4.71
N ILE A 122 0.24 -5.95 -4.22
CA ILE A 122 -0.20 -4.73 -3.52
C ILE A 122 -0.85 -3.84 -4.59
N TYR A 123 -2.17 -3.68 -4.48
CA TYR A 123 -3.03 -3.18 -5.54
C TYR A 123 -3.40 -1.70 -5.38
N SER A 124 -3.59 -1.25 -4.15
CA SER A 124 -3.88 0.17 -3.86
C SER A 124 -3.27 0.61 -2.54
N VAL A 125 -3.06 1.91 -2.43
CA VAL A 125 -2.65 2.60 -1.21
C VAL A 125 -3.49 3.87 -1.07
N GLU A 126 -3.90 4.19 0.16
CA GLU A 126 -4.65 5.40 0.51
C GLU A 126 -4.17 5.93 1.87
N THR A 127 -4.11 7.25 2.05
CA THR A 127 -3.80 7.85 3.35
C THR A 127 -5.03 8.52 3.95
N ARG A 128 -5.22 8.36 5.26
CA ARG A 128 -6.33 8.96 6.01
C ARG A 128 -5.79 9.57 7.30
N LYS A 129 -6.51 10.56 7.82
CA LYS A 129 -6.30 11.00 9.21
C LYS A 129 -6.54 9.79 10.14
N PRO A 130 -5.84 9.69 11.28
CA PRO A 130 -6.05 8.61 12.23
C PRO A 130 -7.52 8.62 12.65
N ALA A 131 -8.15 7.45 12.67
CA ALA A 131 -9.41 7.32 13.40
C ALA A 131 -9.12 7.56 14.89
N LEU A 132 -10.00 8.29 15.59
CA LEU A 132 -9.92 8.41 17.04
C LEU A 132 -9.85 7.00 17.64
N GLY A 133 -8.73 6.66 18.29
CA GLY A 133 -8.49 5.35 18.92
C GLY A 133 -7.65 4.33 18.12
N ALA A 134 -7.16 4.65 16.92
CA ALA A 134 -6.47 3.67 16.06
C ALA A 134 -5.05 3.25 16.50
N PHE A 135 -4.47 3.91 17.52
CA PHE A 135 -3.11 3.64 18.00
C PHE A 135 -2.96 3.81 19.52
N ALA A 136 -4.07 3.64 20.26
CA ALA A 136 -4.05 3.64 21.73
C ALA A 136 -3.55 2.29 22.26
#